data_AF-A0A8C1T6H2-F1
#
_entry.id   AF-A0A8C1T6H2-F1
#
_cell.length_a   1.000
_cell.length_b   1.000
_cell.length_c   1.000
_cell.angle_alpha   90.00
_cell.angle_beta   90.00
_cell.angle_gamma   90.00
#
_symmetry.space_group_name_H-M   'P 1'
#
loop_
_entity.id
_entity.type
_entity.pdbx_description
1 polymer ?
#
loop_
_entity_poly.entity_id
_entity_poly.type
_entity_poly.pdbx_seq_one_letter_code
_entity_poly.pdbx_strand_id
1 'polypeptide(L)'
;LIIVVISPKYKTDVEGDGSDQHGLHTKYIHTQIQNEFILQRCLNFRLVPVLFPSANQSHVPLWLQSTRLYRWPEDAKDLLLRLLREEKYIVPPLGKELMLTIKPL
;
A
#
# COMPACT_ATOMS: atom_id res chain seq x y z
N LEU A 1 -8.10 4.91 2.34
CA LEU A 1 -6.92 4.02 2.25
C LEU A 1 -6.93 3.18 3.51
N ILE A 2 -6.51 1.92 3.46
CA ILE A 2 -6.47 1.01 4.61
C ILE A 2 -5.00 0.65 4.82
N ILE A 3 -4.45 1.01 5.97
CA ILE A 3 -3.07 0.68 6.33
C ILE A 3 -3.08 -0.69 7.00
N VAL A 4 -2.32 -1.62 6.43
CA VAL A 4 -2.13 -2.95 7.02
C VAL A 4 -0.74 -2.99 7.63
N VAL A 5 -0.67 -2.91 8.95
CA VAL A 5 0.61 -2.94 9.68
C VAL A 5 1.05 -4.39 9.86
N ILE A 6 2.17 -4.73 9.24
CA ILE A 6 2.72 -6.08 9.24
C ILE A 6 3.80 -6.17 10.32
N SER A 7 3.51 -6.98 11.33
CA SER A 7 4.42 -7.35 12.42
C SER A 7 4.47 -8.88 12.55
N PRO A 8 5.48 -9.46 13.22
CA PRO A 8 5.47 -10.90 13.48
C PRO A 8 4.22 -11.35 14.25
N LYS A 9 3.79 -10.54 15.23
CA LYS A 9 2.57 -10.78 16.00
C LYS A 9 1.33 -10.82 15.12
N TYR A 10 1.20 -9.89 14.17
CA TYR A 10 0.06 -9.88 13.23
C TYR A 10 -0.05 -11.19 12.44
N LYS A 11 1.08 -11.76 11.98
CA LYS A 11 1.06 -13.06 11.31
C LYS A 11 0.59 -14.17 12.24
N THR A 12 1.11 -14.21 13.47
CA THR A 12 0.68 -15.18 14.48
C THR A 12 -0.81 -15.06 14.79
N ASP A 13 -1.34 -13.84 14.91
CA ASP A 13 -2.76 -13.61 15.23
C ASP A 13 -3.69 -14.05 14.08
N VAL A 14 -3.24 -13.94 12.83
CA VAL A 14 -4.02 -14.33 11.64
C VAL A 14 -3.92 -15.83 11.34
N GLU A 15 -2.71 -16.40 11.42
CA GLU A 15 -2.45 -17.82 11.09
C GLU A 15 -2.65 -18.76 12.29
N GLY A 16 -2.66 -18.22 13.50
CA GLY A 16 -2.80 -18.97 14.74
C GLY A 16 -4.18 -19.62 14.95
N ASP A 17 -4.26 -20.40 16.01
CA ASP A 17 -5.45 -21.18 16.40
C ASP A 17 -6.57 -20.33 17.03
N GLY A 18 -6.31 -19.06 17.33
CA GLY A 18 -7.30 -18.15 17.90
C GLY A 18 -7.55 -18.37 19.40
N SER A 19 -6.52 -18.73 20.16
CA SER A 19 -6.57 -18.89 21.61
C SER A 19 -6.94 -17.62 22.40
N ASP A 20 -6.79 -16.43 21.81
CA ASP A 20 -7.17 -15.14 22.41
C ASP A 20 -8.24 -14.42 21.57
N GLN A 21 -9.18 -13.74 22.23
CA GLN A 21 -10.26 -12.94 21.61
C GLN A 21 -9.69 -11.91 20.62
N HIS A 22 -8.55 -11.31 20.96
CA HIS A 22 -7.88 -10.36 20.09
C HIS A 22 -7.44 -10.98 18.75
N GLY A 23 -6.93 -12.21 18.79
CA GLY A 23 -6.54 -12.97 17.60
C GLY A 23 -7.75 -13.30 16.73
N LEU A 24 -8.87 -13.72 17.34
CA LEU A 24 -10.12 -14.00 16.62
C LEU A 24 -10.65 -12.76 15.87
N HIS A 25 -10.67 -11.60 16.52
CA HIS A 25 -11.06 -10.35 15.86
C HIS A 25 -10.13 -9.98 14.71
N THR A 26 -8.82 -10.09 14.93
CA THR A 26 -7.79 -9.77 13.91
C THR A 26 -7.93 -10.69 12.70
N LYS A 27 -8.11 -12.00 12.93
CA LYS A 27 -8.33 -13.00 11.90
C LYS A 27 -9.61 -12.73 11.11
N TYR A 28 -10.70 -12.37 11.79
CA TYR A 28 -11.95 -12.02 11.12
C TYR A 28 -11.78 -10.83 10.18
N ILE A 29 -11.19 -9.72 10.66
CA ILE A 29 -10.94 -8.52 9.84
C ILE A 29 -10.02 -8.86 8.66
N HIS A 30 -8.94 -9.62 8.91
CA HIS A 30 -8.03 -10.08 7.86
C HIS A 30 -8.78 -10.86 6.77
N THR A 31 -9.61 -11.84 7.14
CA THR A 31 -10.37 -12.66 6.18
C THR A 31 -11.39 -11.84 5.42
N GLN A 32 -12.07 -10.90 6.06
CA GLN A 32 -13.01 -10.00 5.36
C GLN A 32 -12.30 -9.16 4.29
N ILE A 33 -11.16 -8.55 4.64
CA ILE A 33 -10.38 -7.74 3.68
C ILE A 33 -9.82 -8.62 2.56
N GLN A 34 -9.35 -9.82 2.87
CA GLN A 34 -8.85 -10.77 1.87
C GLN A 34 -9.95 -11.15 0.86
N ASN A 35 -11.15 -11.46 1.34
CA ASN A 35 -12.28 -11.77 0.46
C ASN A 35 -12.63 -10.59 -0.44
N GLU A 36 -12.67 -9.38 0.12
CA GLU A 36 -12.92 -8.16 -0.66
C GLU A 36 -11.84 -7.94 -1.73
N PHE A 37 -10.56 -8.17 -1.38
CA PHE A 37 -9.43 -8.07 -2.31
C PHE A 37 -9.57 -9.02 -3.50
N ILE A 38 -9.93 -10.28 -3.22
CA ILE A 38 -10.14 -11.32 -4.24
C ILE A 38 -11.34 -10.97 -5.12
N LEU A 39 -12.47 -10.56 -4.53
CA LEU A 39 -13.67 -10.15 -5.27
C LEU A 39 -13.41 -8.94 -6.19
N GLN A 40 -12.52 -8.04 -5.78
CA GLN A 40 -12.07 -6.90 -6.58
C GLN A 40 -10.96 -7.26 -7.60
N ARG A 41 -10.81 -8.55 -7.94
CA ARG A 41 -9.81 -9.07 -8.90
C ARG A 41 -8.37 -8.69 -8.56
N CYS A 42 -8.06 -8.57 -7.27
CA CYS A 42 -6.74 -8.16 -6.78
C CYS A 42 -6.32 -6.75 -7.19
N LEU A 43 -7.25 -5.89 -7.63
CA LEU A 43 -6.99 -4.51 -8.06
C LEU A 43 -7.20 -3.48 -6.94
N ASN A 44 -7.09 -3.89 -5.67
CA ASN A 44 -7.43 -2.99 -4.58
C ASN A 44 -6.30 -2.00 -4.28
N PHE A 45 -6.33 -0.86 -4.96
CA PHE A 45 -5.41 0.25 -4.73
C PHE A 45 -5.54 0.89 -3.34
N ARG A 46 -6.58 0.55 -2.57
CA ARG A 46 -6.80 1.19 -1.26
C ARG A 46 -5.93 0.61 -0.16
N LEU A 47 -5.41 -0.61 -0.33
CA LEU A 47 -4.57 -1.26 0.66
C LEU A 47 -3.15 -0.74 0.60
N VAL A 48 -2.60 -0.43 1.78
CA VAL A 48 -1.25 0.09 1.95
C VAL A 48 -0.56 -0.78 3.01
N PRO A 49 0.12 -1.87 2.60
CA PRO A 49 0.85 -2.70 3.54
C PRO A 49 2.14 -2.01 3.98
N VAL A 50 2.35 -1.97 5.29
CA VAL A 50 3.50 -1.34 5.94
C VAL A 50 4.24 -2.38 6.78
N LEU A 51 5.48 -2.65 6.42
CA LEU A 51 6.36 -3.58 7.13
C LEU A 51 7.08 -2.84 8.25
N PHE A 52 6.90 -3.29 9.49
CA PHE A 52 7.64 -2.74 10.64
C PHE A 52 9.07 -3.27 10.70
N PRO A 53 10.01 -2.59 11.39
CA PRO A 53 11.41 -3.02 11.48
C PRO A 53 11.58 -4.43 12.07
N SER A 54 10.66 -4.84 12.94
CA SER A 54 10.65 -6.16 13.54
C SER A 54 10.15 -7.27 12.61
N ALA A 55 9.72 -6.94 11.39
CA ALA A 55 9.08 -7.85 10.45
C ALA A 55 9.87 -8.02 9.15
N ASN A 56 9.85 -9.25 8.68
CA ASN A 56 10.48 -9.70 7.45
C ASN A 56 9.42 -10.01 6.39
N GLN A 57 9.84 -10.20 5.13
CA GLN A 57 8.94 -10.56 4.02
C GLN A 57 8.09 -11.82 4.30
N SER A 58 8.61 -12.76 5.08
CA SER A 58 7.89 -13.98 5.49
C SER A 58 6.65 -13.70 6.35
N HIS A 59 6.55 -12.52 6.96
CA HIS A 59 5.39 -12.11 7.76
C HIS A 59 4.27 -11.48 6.92
N VAL A 60 4.53 -11.20 5.64
CA VAL A 60 3.57 -10.58 4.73
C VAL A 60 2.56 -11.64 4.28
N PRO A 61 1.24 -11.42 4.46
CA PRO A 61 0.21 -12.33 3.96
C PRO A 61 0.34 -12.57 2.45
N LEU A 62 0.17 -13.81 1.99
CA LEU A 62 0.39 -14.19 0.59
C LEU A 62 -0.37 -13.30 -0.40
N TRP A 63 -1.62 -12.98 -0.09
CA TRP A 63 -2.49 -12.18 -0.95
C TRP A 63 -2.06 -10.71 -1.05
N LEU A 64 -1.18 -10.23 -0.17
CA LEU A 64 -0.58 -8.89 -0.20
C LEU A 64 0.82 -8.86 -0.82
N GLN A 65 1.47 -10.00 -1.04
CA GLN A 65 2.87 -10.03 -1.51
C GLN A 65 3.06 -9.44 -2.91
N SER A 66 2.03 -9.42 -3.74
CA SER A 66 2.05 -8.80 -5.08
C SER A 66 1.88 -7.28 -5.07
N THR A 67 1.60 -6.68 -3.90
CA THR A 67 1.38 -5.24 -3.77
C THR A 67 2.66 -4.51 -3.34
N ARG A 68 2.70 -3.18 -3.55
CA ARG A 68 3.83 -2.35 -3.12
C ARG A 68 3.88 -2.30 -1.59
N LEU A 69 4.93 -2.88 -1.02
CA LEU A 69 5.23 -2.85 0.40
C LEU A 69 6.01 -1.58 0.77
N TYR A 70 5.65 -0.94 1.87
CA TYR A 70 6.39 0.20 2.43
C TYR A 70 7.12 -0.26 3.70
N ARG A 71 8.44 -0.07 3.77
CA ARG A 71 9.21 -0.32 4.98
C ARG A 71 9.13 0.89 5.90
N TRP A 72 8.75 0.67 7.14
CA TRP A 72 8.78 1.71 8.15
C TRP A 72 10.06 1.58 8.97
N PRO A 73 10.83 2.66 9.22
CA PRO A 73 10.58 4.05 8.81
C PRO A 73 11.22 4.46 7.47
N GLU A 74 11.91 3.56 6.77
CA GLU A 74 12.76 3.90 5.61
C GLU A 74 11.97 4.56 4.46
N ASP A 75 10.79 4.03 4.15
CA ASP A 75 9.90 4.51 3.10
C ASP A 75 8.87 5.53 3.61
N ALA A 76 9.05 6.13 4.79
CA ALA A 76 8.06 7.01 5.42
C ALA A 76 7.63 8.18 4.52
N LYS A 77 8.55 8.76 3.74
CA LYS A 77 8.24 9.83 2.78
C LYS A 77 7.30 9.35 1.67
N ASP A 78 7.63 8.21 1.05
CA ASP A 78 6.82 7.63 -0.03
C ASP A 78 5.46 7.13 0.51
N LEU A 79 5.43 6.63 1.75
CA LEU A 79 4.21 6.27 2.46
C LEU A 79 3.33 7.51 2.71
N LEU A 80 3.91 8.62 3.18
CA LEU A 80 3.18 9.88 3.38
C LEU A 80 2.59 10.41 2.07
N LEU A 81 3.38 10.45 0.99
CA LEU A 81 2.89 10.84 -0.33
C LEU A 81 1.72 9.94 -0.77
N ARG A 82 1.83 8.62 -0.55
CA ARG A 82 0.75 7.67 -0.87
C ARG A 82 -0.52 7.96 -0.07
N LEU A 83 -0.38 8.30 1.21
CA LEU A 83 -1.51 8.60 2.10
C LEU A 83 -2.18 9.94 1.75
N LEU A 84 -1.39 10.95 1.41
CA LEU A 84 -1.86 12.27 0.98
C LEU A 84 -2.37 12.28 -0.47
N ARG A 85 -2.14 11.19 -1.22
CA ARG A 85 -2.43 11.07 -2.66
C ARG A 85 -1.67 12.10 -3.51
N GLU A 86 -0.46 12.42 -3.09
CA GLU A 86 0.43 13.33 -3.78
C GLU A 86 1.42 12.56 -4.66
N GLU A 87 1.75 13.15 -5.81
CA GLU A 87 2.75 12.60 -6.72
C GLU A 87 4.14 13.10 -6.32
N LYS A 88 5.11 12.17 -6.27
CA LYS A 88 6.51 12.50 -5.97
C LYS A 88 7.16 13.38 -7.03
N TYR A 89 6.69 13.26 -8.27
CA TYR A 89 7.22 13.96 -9.42
C TYR A 89 6.10 14.78 -10.06
N ILE A 90 6.24 16.10 -9.99
CA ILE A 90 5.36 17.03 -10.71
C ILE A 90 6.03 17.31 -12.04
N VAL A 91 5.37 16.93 -13.16
CA VAL A 91 5.90 17.21 -14.50
C VAL A 91 6.07 18.73 -14.63
N PRO A 92 7.25 19.22 -15.03
CA PRO A 92 7.41 20.65 -15.24
C PRO A 92 6.40 21.12 -16.30
N PRO A 93 5.77 22.29 -16.12
CA PRO A 93 4.86 22.82 -17.12
C PRO A 93 5.59 22.92 -18.46
N LEU A 94 4.93 22.46 -19.52
CA LEU A 94 5.44 22.62 -20.88
C LEU A 94 5.70 24.11 -21.13
N GLY A 95 6.90 24.44 -21.59
CA GLY A 95 7.26 25.81 -21.95
C GLY A 95 6.30 26.37 -23.00
N LYS A 96 6.08 27.68 -22.98
CA LYS A 96 5.18 28.38 -23.91
C LYS A 96 5.53 28.00 -25.35
N GLU A 97 4.57 27.49 -26.12
CA GLU A 97 4.76 27.16 -27.53
C GLU A 97 5.34 28.37 -28.27
N LEU A 98 6.47 28.17 -28.95
CA LEU A 98 7.07 29.17 -29.81
C LEU A 98 6.16 29.31 -31.04
N MET A 99 5.37 30.38 -31.09
CA MET A 99 4.61 30.70 -32.30
C MET A 99 5.56 31.24 -33.37
N LEU A 100 5.79 30.44 -34.41
CA LEU A 100 6.49 30.87 -35.62
C LEU A 100 5.49 31.59 -36.55
N THR A 101 5.56 32.92 -36.59
CA THR A 101 4.77 33.72 -37.55
C THR A 101 5.56 33.88 -38.84
N ILE A 102 5.22 33.11 -39.88
CA ILE A 102 5.80 33.26 -41.22
C ILE A 102 5.10 34.45 -41.90
N LYS A 103 5.85 35.50 -42.24
CA LYS A 103 5.36 36.61 -43.08
C LYS A 103 5.78 36.37 -44.53
N PRO A 104 4.85 36.39 -45.51
CA PRO A 104 5.20 36.39 -46.92
C PRO A 104 5.85 37.73 -47.33
N LEU A 105 6.79 37.66 -48.26
CA LEU A 105 7.52 38.79 -48.87
C LEU A 105 6.64 39.57 -49.85
#